data_AF-A0ABD2QRG5-F1
#
_entry.id   AF-A0ABD2QRG5-F1
#
_cell.length_a   1.000
_cell.length_b   1.000
_cell.length_c   1.000
_cell.angle_alpha   90.00
_cell.angle_beta   90.00
_cell.angle_gamma   90.00
#
_symmetry.space_group_name_H-M   'P 1'
#
loop_
_entity.id
_entity.type
_entity.pdbx_description
1 polymer ?
#
loop_
_entity_poly.entity_id
_entity_poly.type
_entity_poly.pdbx_seq_one_letter_code
_entity_poly.pdbx_strand_id
1 'polypeptide(L)'
;MRMRWATLPGEPLPVDDTDVDDWLPRFFVLQGSCIFWYSSCTDLSPQDSTLLSDVVEVGTLPCLIRDNEDKRYCFYISTRYGLKYECSSISKIKVDSWLEALRSDCKLRSV
;
A
#
# COMPACT_ATOMS: atom_id res chain seq x y z
N MET A 1 -4.09 4.51 4.97
CA MET A 1 -2.81 4.02 4.44
C MET A 1 -1.79 4.19 5.54
N ARG A 2 -0.94 3.20 5.73
CA ARG A 2 0.22 3.28 6.62
C ARG A 2 1.49 3.08 5.80
N MET A 3 2.54 3.85 6.10
CA MET A 3 3.86 3.68 5.50
C MET A 3 4.78 3.08 6.55
N ARG A 4 5.46 1.98 6.22
CA ARG A 4 6.39 1.30 7.12
C ARG A 4 7.66 0.92 6.38
N TRP A 5 8.81 1.03 7.04
CA TRP A 5 10.05 0.47 6.53
C TRP A 5 10.11 -1.02 6.84
N ALA A 6 10.61 -1.82 5.90
CA ALA A 6 10.89 -3.22 6.14
C ALA A 6 12.06 -3.35 7.14
N THR A 7 11.94 -4.26 8.10
CA THR A 7 13.00 -4.53 9.08
C THR A 7 14.26 -5.04 8.38
N LEU A 8 15.40 -4.44 8.69
CA LEU A 8 16.68 -4.87 8.13
C LEU A 8 17.21 -6.13 8.86
N PRO A 9 18.01 -6.98 8.20
CA PRO A 9 18.63 -8.13 8.84
C PRO A 9 19.50 -7.71 10.03
N GLY A 10 19.18 -8.21 11.22
CA GLY A 10 19.95 -7.95 12.45
C GLY A 10 19.49 -6.73 13.26
N GLU A 11 18.49 -6.00 12.80
CA GLU A 11 17.87 -4.93 13.57
C GLU A 11 16.93 -5.53 14.64
N PRO A 12 16.91 -5.01 15.88
CA PRO A 12 15.90 -5.40 16.86
C PRO A 12 14.51 -5.14 16.28
N LEU A 13 13.55 -6.01 16.59
CA LEU A 13 12.17 -5.82 16.15
C LEU A 13 11.73 -4.40 16.53
N PRO A 14 11.18 -3.62 15.58
CA PRO A 14 10.62 -2.31 15.90
C PRO A 14 9.66 -2.46 17.07
N VAL A 15 9.72 -1.52 18.03
CA VAL A 15 8.75 -1.45 19.12
C VAL A 15 7.34 -1.50 18.50
N ASP A 16 6.50 -2.35 19.08
CA ASP A 16 5.16 -2.58 18.57
C ASP A 16 4.24 -1.39 18.86
N ASP A 17 4.43 -0.29 18.12
CA ASP A 17 3.53 0.87 18.12
C ASP A 17 2.24 0.57 17.31
N THR A 18 1.71 -0.65 17.43
CA THR A 18 0.44 -1.05 16.79
C THR A 18 -0.77 -0.38 17.40
N ASP A 19 -0.66 0.14 18.63
CA ASP A 19 -1.72 0.91 19.31
C ASP A 19 -1.91 2.32 18.72
N VAL A 20 -1.00 2.81 17.88
CA VAL A 20 -1.19 4.09 17.19
C VAL A 20 -1.87 3.87 15.84
N ASP A 21 -3.09 4.39 15.70
CA ASP A 21 -3.88 4.36 14.47
C ASP A 21 -3.35 5.36 13.43
N ASP A 22 -2.19 5.04 12.84
CA ASP A 22 -1.52 5.88 11.82
C ASP A 22 -2.18 5.78 10.43
N TRP A 23 -3.42 5.29 10.32
CA TRP A 23 -4.09 5.07 9.05
C TRP A 23 -4.64 6.38 8.47
N LEU A 24 -3.96 6.93 7.47
CA LEU A 24 -4.41 8.16 6.80
C LEU A 24 -5.27 7.89 5.55
N PRO A 25 -6.39 8.58 5.34
CA PRO A 25 -7.10 8.55 4.07
C PRO A 25 -6.24 9.21 2.98
N ARG A 26 -6.08 8.52 1.86
CA ARG A 26 -5.27 8.98 0.71
C ARG A 26 -5.96 8.59 -0.59
N PHE A 27 -5.75 9.40 -1.62
CA PHE A 27 -6.26 9.11 -2.96
C PHE A 27 -5.13 8.56 -3.83
N PHE A 28 -5.31 7.34 -4.33
CA PHE A 28 -4.32 6.60 -5.11
C PHE A 28 -4.74 6.54 -6.57
N VAL A 29 -3.78 6.80 -7.46
CA VAL A 29 -3.98 6.74 -8.90
C VAL A 29 -2.90 5.86 -9.50
N LEU A 30 -3.30 4.78 -10.15
CA LEU A 30 -2.44 3.99 -11.02
C LEU A 30 -2.55 4.58 -12.43
N GLN A 31 -1.46 5.14 -12.94
CA GLN A 31 -1.43 5.77 -14.26
C GLN A 31 -0.14 5.41 -14.98
N GLY A 32 -0.28 4.71 -16.10
CA GLY A 32 0.86 4.26 -16.90
C GLY A 32 1.81 3.37 -16.09
N SER A 33 3.03 3.85 -15.88
CA SER A 33 4.09 3.13 -15.15
C SER A 33 4.22 3.50 -13.68
N CYS A 34 3.31 4.32 -13.16
CA CYS A 34 3.50 4.96 -11.87
C CYS A 34 2.24 4.85 -11.01
N ILE A 35 2.47 4.72 -9.71
CA ILE A 35 1.46 4.90 -8.68
C ILE A 35 1.68 6.29 -8.11
N PHE A 36 0.65 7.13 -8.16
CA PHE A 36 0.66 8.47 -7.57
C PHE A 36 -0.21 8.49 -6.33
N TRP A 37 0.22 9.19 -5.29
CA TRP A 37 -0.60 9.41 -4.11
C TRP A 37 -0.84 10.89 -3.85
N TYR A 38 -2.09 11.19 -3.54
CA TYR A 38 -2.59 12.52 -3.26
C TYR A 38 -3.18 12.55 -1.85
N SER A 39 -3.19 13.72 -1.23
CA SER A 39 -3.87 13.91 0.05
C SER A 39 -5.39 13.89 -0.13
N SER A 40 -5.89 14.48 -1.23
CA SER A 40 -7.29 14.53 -1.63
C SER A 40 -7.43 14.27 -3.14
N CYS A 41 -8.62 13.90 -3.61
CA CYS A 41 -8.93 13.76 -5.04
C CYS A 41 -8.96 15.10 -5.80
N THR A 42 -8.96 16.23 -5.08
CA THR A 42 -8.98 17.59 -5.63
C THR A 42 -7.59 18.21 -5.75
N ASP A 43 -6.56 17.50 -5.30
CA ASP A 43 -5.19 18.01 -5.33
C ASP A 43 -4.69 18.14 -6.77
N LEU A 44 -4.05 19.27 -7.08
CA LEU A 44 -3.52 19.54 -8.43
C LEU A 44 -2.23 18.77 -8.72
N SER A 45 -1.52 18.36 -7.68
CA SER A 45 -0.25 17.64 -7.78
C SER A 45 -0.20 16.49 -6.76
N PRO A 46 0.43 15.36 -7.12
CA PRO A 46 0.65 14.29 -6.17
C PRO A 46 1.58 14.76 -5.06
N GLN A 47 1.42 14.17 -3.88
CA GLN A 47 2.38 14.33 -2.80
C GLN A 47 3.68 13.58 -3.12
N ASP A 48 3.58 12.46 -3.84
CA ASP A 48 4.72 11.71 -4.35
C ASP A 48 4.26 10.65 -5.39
N SER A 49 5.22 9.87 -5.88
CA SER A 49 4.99 8.78 -6.81
C SER A 49 5.90 7.56 -6.55
N THR A 50 5.49 6.40 -7.04
CA THR A 50 6.32 5.19 -7.09
C THR A 50 6.24 4.57 -8.46
N LEU A 51 7.39 4.32 -9.07
CA LEU A 51 7.48 3.58 -10.33
C LEU A 51 7.12 2.11 -10.10
N LEU A 52 6.37 1.51 -11.01
CA LEU A 52 6.06 0.08 -10.96
C LEU A 52 7.31 -0.80 -11.08
N SER A 53 8.37 -0.31 -11.73
CA SER A 53 9.67 -1.00 -11.76
C SER A 53 10.30 -1.12 -10.38
N ASP A 54 9.98 -0.21 -9.47
CA ASP A 54 10.53 -0.18 -8.12
C ASP A 54 9.73 -1.06 -7.15
N VAL A 55 8.54 -1.52 -7.56
CA VAL A 55 7.73 -2.48 -6.80
C VAL A 55 8.35 -3.86 -6.91
N VAL A 56 8.67 -4.45 -5.77
CA VAL A 56 9.27 -5.80 -5.68
C VAL A 56 8.26 -6.85 -5.27
N GLU A 57 7.21 -6.47 -4.55
CA GLU A 57 6.20 -7.40 -4.05
C GLU A 57 4.86 -6.71 -3.86
N VAL A 58 3.77 -7.43 -4.17
CA VAL A 58 2.40 -7.01 -3.91
C VAL A 58 1.61 -8.19 -3.33
N GLY A 59 1.10 -8.02 -2.11
CA GLY A 59 0.48 -9.11 -1.37
C GLY A 59 -0.72 -8.69 -0.52
N THR A 60 -1.46 -9.68 -0.03
CA THR A 60 -2.56 -9.47 0.92
C THR A 60 -2.05 -9.35 2.35
N LEU A 61 -2.74 -8.58 3.19
CA LEU A 61 -2.54 -8.55 4.64
C LEU A 61 -3.74 -9.18 5.36
N PRO A 62 -3.58 -9.59 6.63
CA PRO A 62 -4.71 -9.91 7.49
C PRO A 62 -5.74 -8.78 7.47
N CYS A 63 -7.03 -9.15 7.46
CA CYS A 63 -8.09 -8.16 7.56
C CYS A 63 -8.02 -7.48 8.93
N LEU A 64 -8.18 -6.16 8.96
CA LEU A 64 -8.30 -5.43 10.20
C LEU A 64 -9.75 -5.51 10.66
N ILE A 65 -9.96 -5.93 11.90
CA ILE A 65 -11.25 -5.88 12.57
C ILE A 65 -11.14 -4.74 13.58
N ARG A 66 -11.93 -3.69 13.39
CA ARG A 66 -12.05 -2.62 14.39
C ARG A 66 -13.13 -2.98 15.41
N ASP A 67 -13.09 -2.32 16.55
CA ASP A 67 -14.00 -2.55 17.69
C ASP A 67 -15.50 -2.50 17.33
N ASN A 68 -15.86 -1.79 16.25
CA ASN A 68 -17.23 -1.72 15.71
C ASN A 68 -17.57 -2.83 14.70
N GLU A 69 -16.81 -3.93 14.64
CA GLU A 69 -16.98 -5.06 13.72
C GLU A 69 -16.79 -4.75 12.22
N ASP A 70 -16.37 -3.52 11.88
CA ASP A 70 -16.07 -3.13 10.51
C ASP A 70 -14.81 -3.85 10.00
N LYS A 71 -15.04 -4.92 9.22
CA LYS A 71 -13.97 -5.66 8.55
C LYS A 71 -13.37 -4.83 7.40
N ARG A 72 -12.08 -4.53 7.50
CA ARG A 72 -11.31 -3.88 6.43
C ARG A 72 -10.40 -4.88 5.76
N TYR A 73 -10.49 -4.93 4.43
CA TYR A 73 -9.62 -5.73 3.57
C TYR A 73 -8.33 -4.96 3.31
N CYS A 74 -7.20 -5.65 3.46
CA CYS A 74 -5.90 -5.02 3.42
C CYS A 74 -4.97 -5.68 2.42
N PHE A 75 -4.11 -4.87 1.81
CA PHE A 75 -3.03 -5.32 0.95
C PHE A 75 -1.81 -4.43 1.15
N TYR A 76 -0.67 -4.88 0.63
CA TYR A 76 0.56 -4.11 0.67
C TYR A 76 1.27 -4.06 -0.67
N ILE A 77 2.12 -3.05 -0.81
CA ILE A 77 3.05 -2.86 -1.92
C ILE A 77 4.42 -2.61 -1.30
N SER A 78 5.39 -3.48 -1.58
CA SER A 78 6.78 -3.32 -1.13
C SER A 78 7.63 -2.80 -2.28
N THR A 79 8.51 -1.86 -1.98
CA THR A 79 9.45 -1.28 -2.95
C THR A 79 10.87 -1.75 -2.69
N ARG A 80 11.73 -1.67 -3.72
CA ARG A 80 13.17 -2.01 -3.62
C ARG A 80 13.95 -1.16 -2.64
N TYR A 81 13.42 0.00 -2.26
CA TYR A 81 14.04 0.91 -1.29
C TYR A 81 13.71 0.53 0.16
N GLY A 82 12.93 -0.53 0.38
CA GLY A 82 12.50 -0.97 1.71
C GLY A 82 11.22 -0.31 2.20
N LEU A 83 10.62 0.61 1.43
CA LEU A 83 9.35 1.25 1.77
C LEU A 83 8.19 0.31 1.47
N LYS A 84 7.33 0.10 2.47
CA LYS A 84 6.11 -0.71 2.37
C LYS A 84 4.88 0.15 2.58
N TYR A 85 4.01 0.15 1.58
CA TYR A 85 2.71 0.78 1.62
C TYR A 85 1.67 -0.23 2.08
N GLU A 86 0.95 0.06 3.16
CA GLU A 86 -0.17 -0.74 3.62
C GLU A 86 -1.47 0.01 3.34
N CYS A 87 -2.36 -0.66 2.59
CA CYS A 87 -3.60 -0.10 2.08
C CYS A 87 -4.78 -0.90 2.63
N SER A 88 -5.85 -0.20 3.01
CA SER A 88 -7.06 -0.80 3.58
C SER A 88 -8.32 -0.22 2.94
N SER A 89 -9.34 -1.04 2.73
CA SER A 89 -10.65 -0.62 2.23
C SER A 89 -11.75 -1.49 2.84
N ILE A 90 -12.94 -0.90 3.06
CA ILE A 90 -14.14 -1.64 3.45
C ILE A 90 -14.70 -2.51 2.32
N SER A 91 -14.39 -2.16 1.06
CA SER A 91 -14.80 -2.93 -0.11
C SER A 91 -13.72 -3.92 -0.51
N LYS A 92 -14.05 -5.22 -0.43
CA LYS A 92 -13.19 -6.30 -0.91
C LYS A 92 -12.91 -6.18 -2.41
N ILE A 93 -13.95 -5.88 -3.20
CA ILE A 93 -13.85 -5.76 -4.65
C ILE A 93 -12.80 -4.72 -5.02
N LYS A 94 -12.78 -3.56 -4.34
CA LYS A 94 -11.73 -2.54 -4.57
C LYS A 94 -10.33 -3.08 -4.32
N VAL A 95 -10.12 -3.83 -3.23
CA VAL A 95 -8.81 -4.42 -2.90
C VAL A 95 -8.40 -5.45 -3.95
N ASP A 96 -9.32 -6.33 -4.34
CA ASP A 96 -9.05 -7.37 -5.34
C ASP A 96 -8.70 -6.73 -6.70
N SER A 97 -9.43 -5.70 -7.15
CA SER A 97 -9.14 -4.99 -8.39
C SER A 97 -7.75 -4.31 -8.36
N TRP A 98 -7.36 -3.72 -7.24
CA TRP A 98 -6.02 -3.13 -7.09
C TRP A 98 -4.92 -4.19 -7.13
N LEU A 99 -5.11 -5.33 -6.46
CA LEU A 99 -4.17 -6.44 -6.49
C LEU A 99 -4.00 -7.01 -7.90
N GLU A 100 -5.10 -7.19 -8.62
CA GLU A 100 -5.09 -7.71 -9.99
C GLU A 100 -4.38 -6.75 -10.96
N ALA A 101 -4.70 -5.46 -10.91
CA ALA A 101 -4.07 -4.44 -11.72
C ALA A 101 -2.56 -4.38 -11.46
N LEU A 102 -2.14 -4.26 -10.20
CA LEU A 102 -0.73 -4.17 -9.83
C LEU A 102 0.05 -5.44 -10.22
N ARG A 103 -0.51 -6.63 -10.02
CA ARG A 103 0.14 -7.89 -10.40
C ARG A 103 0.26 -8.05 -11.92
N SER A 104 -0.70 -7.57 -12.68
CA SER A 104 -0.67 -7.62 -14.14
C SER A 104 0.37 -6.64 -14.69
N ASP A 105 0.37 -5.40 -14.19
CA ASP A 105 1.23 -4.33 -14.67
C ASP A 105 2.69 -4.47 -14.22
N CYS A 106 2.95 -5.05 -13.04
CA CYS A 106 4.31 -5.37 -12.59
C CYS A 106 4.93 -6.53 -13.39
N LYS A 107 4.13 -7.51 -13.83
CA LYS A 107 4.61 -8.64 -14.65
C LYS A 107 4.97 -8.24 -16.07
N LEU A 108 4.35 -7.20 -16.61
CA LEU A 108 4.62 -6.70 -17.96
C LEU A 108 6.03 -6.11 -18.16
N ARG A 109 6.87 -6.05 -17.11
CA ARG A 109 8.17 -5.37 -17.13
C ARG A 109 9.37 -6.25 -16.77
N SER A 110 9.19 -7.57 -16.64
CA SER A 110 10.31 -8.50 -16.46
C SER A 110 10.97 -8.92 -17.79
N VAL A 111 10.99 -8.03 -18.80
CA VAL A 111 11.56 -8.27 -20.13
C VAL A 111 12.89 -7.55 -20.27
#